data_AF-A0A1F5L456-F1
#
_entry.id   AF-A0A1F5L456-F1
#
_cell.length_a   1.000
_cell.length_b   1.000
_cell.length_c   1.000
_cell.angle_alpha   90.00
_cell.angle_beta   90.00
_cell.angle_gamma   90.00
#
_symmetry.space_group_name_H-M   'P 1'
#
loop_
_entity.id
_entity.type
_entity.pdbx_description
1 polymer ?
#
loop_
_entity_poly.entity_id
_entity_poly.type
_entity_poly.pdbx_seq_one_letter_code
_entity_poly.pdbx_strand_id
1 'polypeptide(L)'
;MDQAAYENYLTQVNLGKVRDIAEHYYDDSLEISSGGFTYNKTQLLRLMDVTAEQLVETFKLVNFYQAEDGIAAEVKTTFVAKNDVTKEPFEKSGFPEAYIELKKGESFVAHIP
;
A
#
# COMPACT_ATOMS: atom_id res chain seq x y z
N MET A 1 9.81 -2.79 16.04
CA MET A 1 8.36 -3.08 16.06
C MET A 1 8.22 -4.59 16.21
N ASP A 2 7.30 -5.09 17.03
CA ASP A 2 7.01 -6.54 17.13
C ASP A 2 5.85 -6.94 16.20
N GLN A 3 5.57 -8.25 16.09
CA GLN A 3 4.51 -8.75 15.21
C GLN A 3 3.13 -8.18 15.58
N ALA A 4 2.80 -8.12 16.86
CA ALA A 4 1.49 -7.63 17.32
C ALA A 4 1.28 -6.15 16.96
N ALA A 5 2.32 -5.33 17.09
CA ALA A 5 2.31 -3.95 16.66
C ALA A 5 2.17 -3.83 15.13
N TYR A 6 2.84 -4.70 14.37
CA TYR A 6 2.74 -4.73 12.90
C TYR A 6 1.34 -5.15 12.42
N GLU A 7 0.74 -6.17 13.04
CA GLU A 7 -0.64 -6.60 12.75
C GLU A 7 -1.67 -5.51 13.09
N ASN A 8 -1.47 -4.79 14.20
CA ASN A 8 -2.31 -3.64 14.53
C ASN A 8 -2.14 -2.51 13.50
N TYR A 9 -0.91 -2.24 13.05
CA TYR A 9 -0.64 -1.31 11.95
C TYR A 9 -1.43 -1.70 10.68
N LEU A 10 -1.34 -2.96 10.23
CA LEU A 10 -2.10 -3.45 9.06
C LEU A 10 -3.61 -3.33 9.27
N THR A 11 -4.10 -3.54 10.49
CA THR A 11 -5.51 -3.37 10.82
C THR A 11 -5.96 -1.92 10.62
N GLN A 12 -5.19 -0.93 11.09
CA GLN A 12 -5.53 0.48 10.89
C GLN A 12 -5.44 0.90 9.42
N VAL A 13 -4.44 0.38 8.69
CA VAL A 13 -4.30 0.57 7.23
C VAL A 13 -5.55 0.06 6.50
N ASN A 14 -5.98 -1.17 6.80
CA ASN A 14 -7.18 -1.78 6.20
C ASN A 14 -8.49 -1.05 6.53
N LEU A 15 -8.52 -0.30 7.64
CA LEU A 15 -9.66 0.57 8.00
C LEU A 15 -9.65 1.91 7.25
N GLY A 16 -8.72 2.12 6.31
CA GLY A 16 -8.60 3.34 5.53
C GLY A 16 -7.97 4.51 6.29
N LYS A 17 -7.39 4.29 7.48
CA LYS A 17 -6.72 5.32 8.28
C LYS A 17 -5.26 5.52 7.89
N VAL A 18 -4.93 5.25 6.64
CA VAL A 18 -3.55 5.12 6.17
C VAL A 18 -2.78 6.42 6.30
N ARG A 19 -3.44 7.57 6.09
CA ARG A 19 -2.82 8.88 6.25
C ARG A 19 -2.47 9.17 7.70
N ASP A 20 -3.42 8.96 8.61
CA ASP A 20 -3.22 9.16 10.05
C ASP A 20 -2.06 8.30 10.59
N ILE A 21 -1.94 7.08 10.06
CA ILE A 21 -0.88 6.13 10.41
C ILE A 21 0.46 6.54 9.79
N ALA A 22 0.47 6.97 8.52
CA ALA A 22 1.68 7.42 7.84
C ALA A 22 2.29 8.66 8.52
N GLU A 23 1.48 9.58 9.04
CA GLU A 23 1.98 10.72 9.83
C GLU A 23 2.64 10.27 11.14
N HIS A 24 2.15 9.20 11.77
CA HIS A 24 2.66 8.71 13.03
C HIS A 24 3.88 7.79 12.90
N TYR A 25 3.93 6.94 11.87
CA TYR A 25 4.93 5.88 11.75
C TYR A 25 5.97 6.10 10.65
N TYR A 26 5.73 6.98 9.66
CA TYR A 26 6.67 7.15 8.56
C TYR A 26 7.60 8.33 8.82
N ASP A 27 8.90 8.03 8.89
CA ASP A 27 9.95 9.04 8.89
C ASP A 27 9.91 9.84 7.58
N ASP A 28 10.29 11.11 7.63
CA ASP A 28 10.36 11.96 6.43
C ASP A 28 11.46 11.50 5.46
N SER A 29 12.45 10.76 5.95
CA SER A 29 13.49 10.07 5.16
C SER A 29 13.07 8.70 4.62
N LEU A 30 11.80 8.28 4.78
CA LEU A 30 11.31 7.02 4.26
C LEU A 30 11.47 6.95 2.73
N GLU A 31 12.16 5.90 2.28
CA GLU A 31 12.29 5.51 0.89
C GLU A 31 11.69 4.11 0.70
N ILE A 32 10.76 3.99 -0.25
CA ILE A 32 10.14 2.72 -0.63
C ILE A 32 10.62 2.37 -2.02
N SER A 33 11.27 1.22 -2.15
CA SER A 33 11.67 0.69 -3.44
C SER A 33 10.70 -0.42 -3.89
N SER A 34 10.05 -0.24 -5.03
CA SER A 34 9.12 -1.23 -5.60
C SER A 34 9.24 -1.25 -7.12
N GLY A 35 9.40 -2.43 -7.72
CA GLY A 35 9.41 -2.58 -9.18
C GLY A 35 10.49 -1.79 -9.93
N GLY A 36 11.59 -1.42 -9.28
CA GLY A 36 12.64 -0.56 -9.85
C GLY A 36 12.38 0.95 -9.70
N PHE A 37 11.30 1.35 -9.04
CA PHE A 37 10.99 2.73 -8.67
C PHE A 37 11.28 2.95 -7.19
N THR A 38 11.67 4.18 -6.84
CA THR A 38 11.85 4.61 -5.45
C THR A 38 10.91 5.78 -5.18
N TYR A 39 10.11 5.66 -4.13
CA TYR A 39 9.14 6.67 -3.70
C TYR A 39 9.54 7.21 -2.33
N ASN A 40 9.52 8.53 -2.18
CA ASN A 40 9.55 9.15 -0.86
C ASN A 40 8.15 9.15 -0.22
N LYS A 41 8.09 9.49 1.08
CA LYS A 41 6.83 9.61 1.85
C LYS A 41 5.74 10.43 1.13
N THR A 42 6.08 11.57 0.53
CA THR A 42 5.09 12.42 -0.16
C THR A 42 4.53 11.74 -1.40
N GLN A 43 5.36 11.07 -2.17
CA GLN A 43 4.93 10.33 -3.36
C GLN A 43 4.07 9.13 -2.96
N LEU A 44 4.46 8.38 -1.94
CA LEU A 44 3.68 7.27 -1.40
C LEU A 44 2.26 7.72 -1.02
N LEU A 45 2.15 8.81 -0.24
CA LEU A 45 0.85 9.32 0.18
C LEU A 45 -0.04 9.69 -1.01
N ARG A 46 0.52 10.31 -2.05
CA ARG A 46 -0.23 10.63 -3.28
C ARG A 46 -0.69 9.39 -4.03
N LEU A 47 0.17 8.37 -4.12
CA LEU A 47 -0.20 7.09 -4.73
C LEU A 47 -1.35 6.43 -3.97
N MET A 48 -1.31 6.48 -2.63
CA MET A 48 -2.38 5.94 -1.78
C MET A 48 -3.71 6.67 -1.98
N ASP A 49 -3.68 7.98 -2.19
CA ASP A 49 -4.89 8.77 -2.47
C ASP A 49 -5.57 8.33 -3.76
N VAL A 50 -4.79 8.29 -4.85
CA VAL A 50 -5.30 7.91 -6.18
C VAL A 50 -5.81 6.47 -6.17
N THR A 51 -5.10 5.59 -5.46
CA THR A 51 -5.53 4.21 -5.24
C THR A 51 -6.85 4.19 -4.48
N ALA A 52 -6.99 4.96 -3.40
CA ALA A 52 -8.20 4.99 -2.58
C ALA A 52 -9.42 5.57 -3.31
N GLU A 53 -9.24 6.42 -4.33
CA GLU A 53 -10.36 6.92 -5.16
C GLU A 53 -11.03 5.81 -5.98
N GLN A 54 -10.27 4.81 -6.43
CA GLN A 54 -10.74 3.79 -7.38
C GLN A 54 -10.78 2.37 -6.79
N LEU A 55 -10.01 2.11 -5.74
CA LEU A 55 -9.77 0.78 -5.18
C LEU A 55 -9.98 0.77 -3.66
N VAL A 56 -10.37 -0.38 -3.13
CA VAL A 56 -10.17 -0.77 -1.73
C VAL A 56 -8.94 -1.65 -1.70
N GLU A 57 -7.91 -1.23 -0.97
CA GLU A 57 -6.70 -2.02 -0.73
C GLU A 57 -6.77 -2.63 0.66
N THR A 58 -6.47 -3.93 0.77
CA THR A 58 -6.39 -4.63 2.05
C THR A 58 -5.15 -5.51 2.10
N PHE A 59 -4.52 -5.54 3.26
CA PHE A 59 -3.29 -6.28 3.53
C PHE A 59 -3.56 -7.39 4.53
N LYS A 60 -3.01 -8.57 4.26
CA LYS A 60 -3.01 -9.69 5.20
C LYS A 60 -1.57 -10.14 5.42
N LEU A 61 -1.14 -10.16 6.68
CA LEU A 61 0.15 -10.74 7.06
C LEU A 61 0.17 -12.24 6.74
N VAL A 62 1.21 -12.67 6.05
CA VAL A 62 1.48 -14.08 5.73
C VAL A 62 2.58 -14.60 6.64
N ASN A 63 3.74 -13.94 6.64
CA ASN A 63 4.89 -14.27 7.48
C ASN A 63 5.48 -13.00 8.08
N PHE A 64 6.06 -13.12 9.27
CA PHE A 64 6.76 -12.04 9.96
C PHE A 64 8.10 -12.56 10.49
N TYR A 65 9.16 -11.82 10.22
CA TYR A 65 10.52 -12.12 10.64
C TYR A 65 11.09 -10.90 11.35
N GLN A 66 11.65 -11.11 12.53
CA GLN A 66 12.30 -10.07 13.32
C GLN A 66 13.79 -10.37 13.43
N ALA A 67 14.61 -9.37 13.10
CA ALA A 67 16.06 -9.41 13.23
C ALA A 67 16.52 -8.22 14.10
N GLU A 68 17.82 -8.17 14.44
CA GLU A 68 18.37 -7.06 15.23
C GLU A 68 18.33 -5.71 14.49
N ASP A 69 18.42 -5.74 13.16
CA ASP A 69 18.49 -4.59 12.27
C ASP A 69 17.14 -4.16 11.69
N GLY A 70 16.08 -4.93 11.93
CA GLY A 70 14.75 -4.57 11.44
C GLY A 70 13.72 -5.69 11.47
N ILE A 71 12.66 -5.47 10.70
CA ILE A 71 11.60 -6.45 10.46
C ILE A 71 11.49 -6.72 8.97
N ALA A 72 11.16 -7.95 8.62
CA ALA A 72 10.70 -8.33 7.29
C ALA A 72 9.32 -8.96 7.42
N ALA A 73 8.40 -8.67 6.52
CA ALA A 73 7.04 -9.18 6.56
C ALA A 73 6.55 -9.50 5.15
N GLU A 74 6.10 -10.73 4.95
CA GLU A 74 5.42 -11.10 3.72
C GLU A 74 3.94 -10.76 3.88
N VAL A 75 3.41 -9.97 2.93
CA VAL A 75 2.01 -9.54 2.95
C VAL A 75 1.31 -9.93 1.66
N LYS A 76 0.05 -10.34 1.82
CA LYS A 76 -0.88 -10.54 0.72
C LYS A 76 -1.74 -9.30 0.59
N THR A 77 -1.61 -8.60 -0.53
CA THR A 77 -2.39 -7.41 -0.83
C THR A 77 -3.55 -7.77 -1.75
N THR A 78 -4.76 -7.36 -1.39
CA THR A 78 -5.96 -7.53 -2.20
C THR A 78 -6.50 -6.15 -2.56
N PHE A 79 -6.63 -5.90 -3.85
CA PHE A 79 -7.28 -4.73 -4.41
C PHE A 79 -8.68 -5.12 -4.88
N VAL A 80 -9.69 -4.34 -4.52
CA VAL A 80 -11.06 -4.49 -5.01
C VAL A 80 -11.52 -3.19 -5.63
N ALA A 81 -11.97 -3.25 -6.89
CA ALA A 81 -12.35 -2.06 -7.62
C ALA A 81 -13.70 -1.49 -7.15
N LYS A 82 -13.72 -0.22 -6.71
CA LYS A 82 -14.92 0.53 -6.32
C LYS A 82 -15.74 0.97 -7.54
N ASN A 83 -15.04 1.20 -8.64
CA ASN A 83 -15.52 1.61 -9.96
C ASN A 83 -14.65 0.92 -11.03
N ASP A 84 -15.00 1.07 -12.31
CA ASP A 84 -14.10 0.65 -13.39
C ASP A 84 -12.82 1.48 -13.31
N VAL A 85 -11.69 0.83 -13.06
CA VAL A 85 -10.42 1.51 -12.84
C VAL A 85 -9.93 2.09 -14.16
N THR A 86 -9.65 3.38 -14.13
CA THR A 86 -9.13 4.12 -15.28
C THR A 86 -7.67 4.50 -15.07
N LYS A 87 -6.93 4.59 -16.17
CA LYS A 87 -5.49 4.88 -16.16
C LYS A 87 -5.17 6.36 -15.89
N GLU A 88 -6.06 7.26 -16.31
CA GLU A 88 -5.84 8.71 -16.30
C GLU A 88 -5.47 9.30 -14.93
N PRO A 89 -6.13 8.92 -13.80
CA PRO A 89 -5.77 9.45 -12.48
C PRO A 89 -4.34 9.05 -12.04
N PHE A 90 -3.90 7.83 -12.37
CA PHE A 90 -2.57 7.33 -12.06
C PHE A 90 -1.49 8.05 -12.88
N GLU A 91 -1.72 8.20 -14.18
CA GLU A 91 -0.81 8.95 -15.08
C GLU A 91 -0.66 10.41 -14.65
N LYS A 92 -1.76 11.10 -14.36
CA LYS A 92 -1.75 12.50 -13.89
C LYS A 92 -1.00 12.67 -12.58
N SER A 93 -1.04 11.65 -11.73
CA SER A 93 -0.38 11.67 -10.42
C SER A 93 1.07 11.21 -10.46
N GLY A 94 1.56 10.78 -11.64
CA GLY A 94 2.94 10.37 -11.86
C GLY A 94 3.23 8.90 -11.52
N PHE A 95 2.21 8.05 -11.45
CA PHE A 95 2.31 6.62 -11.10
C PHE A 95 1.69 5.69 -12.16
N PRO A 96 2.02 5.83 -13.46
CA PRO A 96 1.44 4.99 -14.52
C PRO A 96 1.63 3.48 -14.29
N GLU A 97 2.69 3.08 -13.60
CA GLU A 97 3.04 1.70 -13.24
C GLU A 97 2.11 1.07 -12.20
N ALA A 98 1.43 1.89 -11.40
CA ALA A 98 0.48 1.42 -10.39
C ALA A 98 -0.92 1.14 -10.95
N TYR A 99 -1.15 1.42 -12.23
CA TYR A 99 -2.42 1.14 -12.89
C TYR A 99 -2.65 -0.38 -13.05
N ILE A 100 -3.83 -0.82 -12.62
CA ILE A 100 -4.31 -2.20 -12.79
C ILE A 100 -5.70 -2.10 -13.43
N GLU A 101 -5.86 -2.73 -14.60
CA GLU A 101 -7.15 -2.77 -15.28
C GLU A 101 -8.10 -3.73 -14.54
N LEU A 102 -9.07 -3.15 -13.82
CA LEU A 102 -10.13 -3.89 -13.13
C LEU A 102 -11.48 -3.24 -13.39
N LYS A 103 -12.49 -4.06 -13.64
CA LYS A 103 -13.90 -3.64 -13.65
C LYS A 103 -14.44 -3.55 -12.24
N LYS A 104 -15.50 -2.75 -12.05
CA LYS A 104 -16.15 -2.59 -10.75
C LYS A 104 -16.46 -3.95 -10.10
N GLY A 105 -15.98 -4.14 -8.88
CA GLY A 105 -16.15 -5.36 -8.09
C GLY A 105 -15.14 -6.47 -8.39
N GLU A 106 -14.32 -6.35 -9.44
CA GLU A 106 -13.21 -7.27 -9.66
C GLU A 106 -12.13 -7.08 -8.60
N SER A 107 -11.40 -8.18 -8.36
CA SER A 107 -10.32 -8.21 -7.39
C SER A 107 -9.02 -8.68 -7.99
N PHE A 108 -7.93 -8.02 -7.63
CA PHE A 108 -6.56 -8.45 -7.91
C PHE A 108 -5.84 -8.75 -6.60
N VAL A 109 -5.03 -9.81 -6.61
CA VAL A 109 -4.30 -10.27 -5.43
C VAL A 109 -2.81 -10.31 -5.77
N ALA A 110 -2.04 -9.50 -5.07
CA ALA A 110 -0.58 -9.50 -5.14
C ALA A 110 0.02 -10.18 -3.89
N HIS A 111 1.14 -10.87 -4.07
CA HIS A 111 1.95 -11.36 -2.97
C HIS A 111 3.24 -10.53 -2.96
N ILE A 112 3.47 -9.81 -1.86
CA ILE A 112 4.61 -8.91 -1.71
C ILE A 112 5.50 -9.50 -0.60
N PRO A 113 6.69 -10.01 -0.96
CA PRO A 113 7.67 -10.48 0.01
C PRO A 113 8.40 -9.33 0.72
#